data_AF-A0A412PKV5-F1
#
_entry.id   AF-A0A412PKV5-F1
#
_cell.length_a   1.000
_cell.length_b   1.000
_cell.length_c   1.000
_cell.angle_alpha   90.00
_cell.angle_beta   90.00
_cell.angle_gamma   90.00
#
_symmetry.space_group_name_H-M   'P 1'
#
loop_
_entity.id
_entity.type
_entity.pdbx_description
1 polymer ?
#
loop_
_entity_poly.entity_id
_entity_poly.type
_entity_poly.pdbx_seq_one_letter_code
_entity_poly.pdbx_strand_id
1 'polypeptide(L)'
;MGEEFVYQYERDKVASFSKSDVDRVQHLSKLQGDGLGYDISSIDEDGNILRIEVKTTSASADTIFYMSKNEKNFFEQYQDDGAVIYRVFNFDKNTRRGEIKIITATELLNDYNFDPITFAVTKK
;
A
#
# COMPACT_ATOMS: atom_id res chain seq x y z
N MET A 1 5.51 -5.74 -9.75
CA MET A 1 5.84 -4.66 -10.71
C MET A 1 5.50 -3.30 -10.12
N GLY A 2 4.24 -3.04 -9.74
CA GLY A 2 3.87 -1.82 -9.02
C GLY A 2 4.51 -1.71 -7.65
N GLU A 3 4.53 -2.79 -6.86
CA GLU A 3 5.26 -2.82 -5.57
C GLU A 3 6.74 -2.45 -5.72
N GLU A 4 7.44 -2.99 -6.72
CA GLU A 4 8.85 -2.66 -6.97
C GLU A 4 9.03 -1.18 -7.33
N PHE A 5 8.09 -0.61 -8.09
CA PHE A 5 8.08 0.82 -8.42
C PHE A 5 7.89 1.68 -7.17
N VAL A 6 6.94 1.33 -6.30
CA VAL A 6 6.70 2.02 -5.02
C VAL A 6 7.89 1.85 -4.08
N TYR A 7 8.47 0.66 -4.01
CA TYR A 7 9.64 0.38 -3.18
C TYR A 7 10.82 1.28 -3.55
N GLN A 8 11.13 1.40 -4.85
CA GLN A 8 12.18 2.29 -5.30
C GLN A 8 11.82 3.77 -5.07
N TYR A 9 10.56 4.15 -5.32
CA TYR A 9 10.07 5.50 -5.04
C TYR A 9 10.28 5.90 -3.57
N GLU A 10 9.92 5.02 -2.64
CA GLU A 10 10.09 5.27 -1.20
C GLU A 10 11.55 5.29 -0.79
N ARG A 11 12.41 4.43 -1.35
CA ARG A 11 13.85 4.52 -1.11
C ARG A 11 14.44 5.84 -1.58
N ASP A 12 14.03 6.33 -2.75
CA ASP A 12 14.48 7.62 -3.28
C ASP A 12 13.96 8.79 -2.43
N LYS A 13 12.70 8.71 -1.98
CA LYS A 13 12.10 9.67 -1.05
C LYS A 13 12.83 9.71 0.28
N VAL A 14 13.05 8.56 0.92
CA VAL A 14 13.81 8.47 2.18
C VAL A 14 15.23 8.98 2.00
N ALA A 15 15.90 8.63 0.89
CA ALA A 15 17.25 9.11 0.60
C ALA A 15 17.34 10.65 0.47
N SER A 16 16.24 11.32 0.14
CA SER A 16 16.20 12.78 0.00
C SER A 16 16.28 13.52 1.34
N PHE A 17 15.79 12.93 2.44
CA PHE A 17 15.85 13.52 3.77
C PHE A 17 16.82 12.78 4.73
N SER A 18 17.04 11.48 4.55
CA SER A 18 17.99 10.68 5.33
C SER A 18 18.58 9.52 4.53
N LYS A 19 19.84 9.67 4.09
CA LYS A 19 20.57 8.60 3.39
C LYS A 19 20.85 7.38 4.26
N SER A 20 20.98 7.56 5.57
CA SER A 20 21.23 6.47 6.51
C SER A 20 20.01 5.60 6.77
N ASP A 21 18.80 6.15 6.59
CA ASP A 21 17.56 5.43 6.86
C ASP A 21 16.98 4.70 5.64
N VAL A 22 17.61 4.81 4.46
CA VAL A 22 17.13 4.17 3.22
C VAL A 22 16.95 2.66 3.38
N ASP A 23 17.82 2.01 4.16
CA ASP A 23 17.76 0.56 4.41
C ASP A 23 16.64 0.16 5.40
N ARG A 24 15.96 1.14 6.02
CA ARG A 24 14.73 0.91 6.79
C ARG A 24 13.51 0.70 5.89
N VAL A 25 13.60 1.03 4.60
CA VAL A 25 12.55 0.72 3.63
C VAL A 25 12.64 -0.76 3.26
N GLN A 26 11.59 -1.52 3.59
CA GLN A 26 11.56 -2.97 3.44
C GLN A 26 10.38 -3.44 2.59
N HIS A 27 10.63 -4.35 1.66
CA HIS A 27 9.61 -5.00 0.83
C HIS A 27 9.17 -6.32 1.51
N LEU A 28 8.00 -6.30 2.15
CA LEU A 28 7.55 -7.37 3.05
C LEU A 28 6.81 -8.51 2.34
N SER A 29 6.14 -8.23 1.21
CA SER A 29 5.39 -9.24 0.45
C SER A 29 6.27 -10.41 -0.04
N LYS A 30 7.59 -10.20 -0.14
CA LYS A 30 8.58 -11.24 -0.50
C LYS A 30 9.15 -12.01 0.71
N LEU A 31 8.99 -11.52 1.94
CA LEU A 31 9.70 -12.01 3.13
C LEU A 31 8.82 -12.85 4.08
N GLN A 32 7.52 -12.55 4.19
CA GLN A 32 6.61 -13.22 5.12
C GLN A 32 5.23 -13.37 4.47
N GLY A 33 4.82 -14.60 4.16
CA GLY A 33 3.54 -14.86 3.48
C GLY A 33 2.33 -14.26 4.21
N ASP A 34 1.43 -13.65 3.43
CA ASP A 34 0.01 -13.24 3.69
C ASP A 34 -0.39 -12.63 5.04
N GLY A 35 0.53 -12.35 5.96
CA GLY A 35 0.19 -12.21 7.39
C GLY A 35 0.12 -10.80 7.98
N LEU A 36 0.76 -9.79 7.36
CA LEU A 36 0.91 -8.47 8.00
C LEU A 36 -0.13 -7.43 7.57
N GLY A 37 -0.76 -7.60 6.39
CA GLY A 37 -1.79 -6.69 5.89
C GLY A 37 -1.29 -5.46 5.12
N TYR A 38 -0.01 -5.43 4.73
CA TYR A 38 0.60 -4.39 3.88
C TYR A 38 1.87 -4.91 3.13
N ASP A 39 2.28 -4.23 2.06
CA ASP A 39 3.36 -4.66 1.15
C ASP A 39 4.75 -4.12 1.51
N ILE A 40 4.84 -2.86 1.92
CA ILE A 40 6.11 -2.14 2.11
C ILE A 40 6.10 -1.40 3.45
N SER A 41 7.18 -1.55 4.23
CA SER A 41 7.46 -0.70 5.38
C SER A 41 8.40 0.43 4.96
N SER A 42 8.06 1.66 5.31
CA SER A 42 8.86 2.87 5.03
C SER A 42 8.83 3.79 6.26
N ILE A 43 9.41 4.99 6.14
CA ILE A 43 9.37 6.01 7.17
C ILE A 43 9.08 7.39 6.58
N ASP A 44 8.51 8.28 7.40
CA ASP A 44 8.42 9.71 7.08
C ASP A 44 9.65 10.50 7.58
N GLU A 45 9.63 11.82 7.37
CA GLU A 45 10.72 12.73 7.74
C GLU A 45 10.93 12.84 9.27
N ASP A 46 9.88 12.56 10.05
CA ASP A 46 9.92 12.52 11.52
C ASP A 46 10.39 11.14 12.04
N GLY A 47 10.58 10.17 11.13
CA GLY A 47 11.01 8.82 11.43
C GLY A 47 9.88 7.87 11.87
N ASN A 48 8.62 8.30 11.75
CA ASN A 48 7.46 7.45 12.01
C ASN A 48 7.33 6.39 10.93
N ILE A 49 6.77 5.24 11.30
CA ILE A 49 6.63 4.09 10.39
C ILE A 49 5.45 4.33 9.45
N LEU A 50 5.69 4.14 8.15
CA LEU A 50 4.67 4.07 7.12
C LEU A 50 4.47 2.61 6.70
N ARG A 51 3.23 2.13 6.77
CA ARG A 51 2.79 0.78 6.41
C ARG A 51 2.01 0.88 5.10
N ILE A 52 2.66 0.55 3.99
CA ILE A 52 2.19 0.85 2.65
C ILE A 52 1.60 -0.40 2.00
N GLU A 53 0.32 -0.33 1.62
CA GLU A 53 -0.35 -1.29 0.76
C GLU A 53 -0.39 -0.77 -0.68
N VAL A 54 0.03 -1.56 -1.67
CA VAL A 54 0.19 -1.12 -3.05
C VAL A 54 -0.93 -1.63 -3.95
N LYS A 55 -1.78 -0.72 -4.45
CA LYS A 55 -2.86 -1.07 -5.39
C LYS A 55 -2.55 -0.53 -6.78
N THR A 56 -2.19 -1.41 -7.71
CA THR A 56 -1.78 -1.01 -9.07
C THR A 56 -2.89 -1.17 -10.11
N THR A 57 -3.00 -0.20 -11.03
CA THR A 57 -3.87 -0.26 -12.22
C THR A 57 -3.21 0.41 -13.42
N SER A 58 -3.46 -0.08 -14.63
CA SER A 58 -3.07 0.59 -15.88
C SER A 58 -4.08 1.66 -16.32
N ALA A 59 -5.23 1.77 -15.63
CA ALA A 59 -6.26 2.78 -15.87
C ALA A 59 -6.11 3.97 -14.89
N SER A 60 -7.13 4.83 -14.80
CA SER A 60 -7.12 6.01 -13.92
C SER A 60 -7.16 5.63 -12.43
N ALA A 61 -6.84 6.61 -11.57
CA ALA A 61 -6.83 6.45 -10.10
C ALA A 61 -8.16 5.96 -9.53
N ASP A 62 -9.29 6.41 -10.10
CA ASP A 62 -10.66 6.13 -9.65
C ASP A 62 -11.15 4.72 -10.01
N THR A 63 -10.34 3.96 -10.75
CA THR A 63 -10.66 2.56 -11.03
C THR A 63 -10.82 1.80 -9.70
N ILE A 64 -11.81 0.92 -9.62
CA ILE A 64 -12.03 0.07 -8.44
C ILE A 64 -10.73 -0.69 -8.10
N PHE A 65 -10.44 -0.82 -6.81
CA PHE A 65 -9.43 -1.72 -6.29
C PHE A 65 -10.05 -2.61 -5.22
N TYR A 66 -9.45 -3.77 -5.02
CA TYR A 66 -9.93 -4.77 -4.08
C TYR A 66 -9.00 -4.87 -2.90
N MET A 67 -9.58 -5.11 -1.72
CA MET A 67 -8.84 -5.37 -0.50
C MET A 67 -9.26 -6.72 0.08
N SER A 68 -8.29 -7.43 0.65
CA SER A 68 -8.59 -8.61 1.43
C SER A 68 -9.22 -8.23 2.78
N LYS A 69 -9.86 -9.20 3.45
CA LYS A 69 -10.36 -9.01 4.82
C LYS A 69 -9.24 -8.63 5.80
N ASN A 70 -8.04 -9.19 5.60
CA ASN A 70 -6.90 -8.92 6.47
C ASN A 70 -6.40 -7.48 6.28
N GLU A 71 -6.27 -7.02 5.04
CA GLU A 71 -5.92 -5.62 4.73
C GLU A 71 -6.95 -4.66 5.32
N LYS A 72 -8.25 -4.91 5.12
CA LYS A 72 -9.29 -4.05 5.70
C LYS A 72 -9.15 -3.95 7.23
N ASN A 73 -9.08 -5.09 7.91
CA ASN A 73 -8.93 -5.12 9.37
C ASN A 73 -7.65 -4.40 9.83
N PHE A 74 -6.57 -4.52 9.07
CA PHE A 74 -5.31 -3.84 9.35
C PHE A 74 -5.45 -2.32 9.26
N PHE A 75 -6.10 -1.80 8.21
CA PHE A 75 -6.34 -0.36 8.07
C PHE A 75 -7.27 0.19 9.15
N GLU A 76 -8.27 -0.59 9.61
CA GLU A 76 -9.10 -0.22 10.76
C GLU A 76 -8.28 -0.19 12.06
N GLN A 77 -7.34 -1.13 12.26
CA GLN A 77 -6.51 -1.21 13.46
C GLN A 77 -5.45 -0.10 13.53
N TYR A 78 -4.84 0.26 12.40
CA TYR A 78 -3.74 1.23 12.30
C TYR A 78 -4.19 2.56 11.69
N GLN A 79 -5.47 2.92 11.83
CA GLN A 79 -6.05 4.10 11.18
C GLN A 79 -5.30 5.42 11.49
N ASP A 80 -4.74 5.51 12.70
CA ASP A 80 -4.00 6.67 13.21
C ASP A 80 -2.48 6.39 13.33
N ASP A 81 -2.00 5.27 12.78
CA ASP A 81 -0.61 4.81 12.91
C ASP A 81 -0.04 4.39 11.55
N GLY A 82 0.08 5.36 10.65
CA GLY A 82 0.91 5.26 9.44
C GLY A 82 0.45 4.26 8.37
N ALA A 83 -0.76 3.71 8.45
CA ALA A 83 -1.32 2.85 7.40
C ALA A 83 -1.78 3.69 6.19
N VAL A 84 -1.27 3.37 5.00
CA VAL A 84 -1.55 4.12 3.77
C VAL A 84 -1.64 3.20 2.55
N ILE A 85 -2.53 3.53 1.61
CA ILE A 85 -2.55 2.90 0.29
C ILE A 85 -1.76 3.77 -0.68
N TYR A 86 -0.84 3.14 -1.41
CA TYR A 86 -0.22 3.72 -2.60
C TYR A 86 -0.99 3.22 -3.82
N ARG A 87 -1.87 4.08 -4.33
CA ARG A 87 -2.64 3.83 -5.56
C ARG A 87 -1.75 4.17 -6.75
N VAL A 88 -1.18 3.15 -7.37
CA VAL A 88 -0.37 3.29 -8.58
C VAL A 88 -1.31 3.22 -9.79
N PHE A 89 -1.45 4.31 -10.53
CA PHE A 89 -2.36 4.41 -11.67
C PHE A 89 -1.64 4.87 -12.93
N ASN A 90 -2.31 4.80 -14.07
CA ASN A 90 -1.72 5.00 -15.40
C ASN A 90 -0.44 4.16 -15.58
N PHE A 91 -0.40 2.97 -14.96
CA PHE A 91 0.82 2.17 -14.89
C PHE A 91 1.13 1.51 -16.24
N ASP A 92 2.25 1.91 -16.82
CA ASP A 92 2.82 1.32 -18.03
C ASP A 92 3.74 0.15 -17.65
N LYS A 93 3.34 -1.05 -18.08
CA LYS A 93 4.06 -2.30 -17.80
C LYS A 93 5.40 -2.39 -18.52
N ASN A 94 5.56 -1.70 -19.66
CA ASN A 94 6.80 -1.73 -20.43
C ASN A 94 7.88 -0.89 -19.75
N THR A 95 7.53 0.33 -19.35
CA THR A 95 8.45 1.26 -18.67
C THR A 95 8.52 1.03 -17.16
N ARG A 96 7.58 0.27 -16.58
CA ARG A 96 7.41 0.05 -15.14
C ARG A 96 7.24 1.35 -14.36
N ARG A 97 6.55 2.32 -14.96
CA ARG A 97 6.28 3.64 -14.39
C ARG A 97 4.77 3.85 -14.31
N GLY A 98 4.36 4.63 -13.32
CA GLY A 98 3.00 5.11 -13.16
C GLY A 98 3.00 6.34 -12.26
N GLU A 99 1.80 6.83 -11.97
CA GLU A 99 1.57 7.91 -11.04
C GLU A 99 1.11 7.33 -9.69
N ILE A 100 1.43 8.01 -8.59
CA ILE A 100 1.10 7.57 -7.24
C ILE A 100 0.12 8.57 -6.63
N LYS A 101 -1.04 8.07 -6.20
CA LYS A 101 -1.92 8.76 -5.25
C LYS A 101 -1.79 8.07 -3.90
N ILE A 102 -1.56 8.85 -2.84
CA ILE A 102 -1.53 8.36 -1.47
C ILE A 102 -2.94 8.52 -0.89
N ILE A 103 -3.47 7.45 -0.31
CA ILE A 103 -4.77 7.43 0.38
C ILE A 103 -4.47 7.01 1.83
N THR A 104 -4.73 7.88 2.79
CA THR A 104 -4.50 7.54 4.21
C THR A 104 -5.57 6.57 4.70
N ALA A 105 -5.31 5.86 5.80
CA ALA A 105 -6.34 5.03 6.40
C ALA A 105 -7.58 5.84 6.81
N THR A 106 -7.41 7.06 7.31
CA THR A 106 -8.53 7.97 7.60
C THR A 106 -9.34 8.31 6.34
N GLU A 107 -8.68 8.65 5.22
CA GLU A 107 -9.36 8.92 3.94
C GLU A 107 -10.09 7.66 3.46
N LEU A 108 -9.41 6.51 3.50
CA LEU A 108 -9.97 5.23 3.08
C LEU A 108 -11.26 4.87 3.84
N LEU A 109 -11.25 5.01 5.16
CA LEU A 109 -12.37 4.61 6.02
C LEU A 109 -13.56 5.59 5.96
N ASN A 110 -13.30 6.87 5.67
CA ASN A 110 -14.35 7.90 5.62
C ASN A 110 -14.93 8.10 4.22
N ASP A 111 -14.11 7.99 3.17
CA ASP A 111 -14.46 8.43 1.82
C ASP A 111 -14.70 7.29 0.83
N TYR A 112 -14.36 6.04 1.19
CA TYR A 112 -14.52 4.86 0.33
C TYR A 112 -15.53 3.86 0.90
N ASN A 113 -16.28 3.22 0.01
CA ASN A 113 -17.24 2.18 0.37
C ASN A 113 -16.61 0.78 0.27
N PHE A 114 -16.82 -0.04 1.29
CA PHE A 114 -16.44 -1.46 1.30
C PHE A 114 -17.64 -2.32 0.94
N ASP A 115 -17.85 -2.60 -0.34
CA ASP A 115 -18.89 -3.53 -0.78
C ASP A 115 -18.45 -4.99 -0.51
N PRO A 116 -19.20 -5.74 0.34
CA PRO A 116 -18.82 -7.11 0.65
C PRO A 116 -19.06 -8.02 -0.57
N ILE A 117 -17.98 -8.62 -1.08
CA ILE A 117 -18.08 -9.72 -2.05
C ILE A 117 -18.47 -10.98 -1.25
N THR A 118 -19.74 -11.37 -1.28
CA THR A 118 -20.29 -12.37 -0.37
C THR A 118 -20.03 -13.83 -0.78
N PHE A 119 -19.96 -14.67 0.26
CA PHE A 119 -20.14 -16.13 0.36
C PHE A 119 -18.88 -17.01 0.52
N ALA A 120 -18.67 -17.46 1.76
CA ALA A 120 -17.97 -18.70 2.06
C ALA A 120 -19.00 -19.84 2.17
N VAL A 121 -18.89 -20.85 1.31
CA VAL A 121 -19.73 -22.06 1.35
C VAL A 121 -18.88 -23.20 1.89
N THR A 122 -19.27 -23.77 3.03
CA THR A 122 -18.63 -24.97 3.59
C THR A 122 -19.59 -26.15 3.52
N LYS A 123 -19.06 -27.33 3.19
CA LYS A 123 -19.79 -28.60 3.26
C LYS A 123 -20.14 -28.88 4.73
N LYS A 124 -21.39 -29.29 5.01
CA LYS A 124 -21.76 -29.83 6.33
C LYS A 124 -20.99 -31.11 6.64
#